data_AF-A0A1G8G7I7-F1
#
_entry.id   AF-A0A1G8G7I7-F1
#
_cell.length_a   1.000
_cell.length_b   1.000
_cell.length_c   1.000
_cell.angle_alpha   90.00
_cell.angle_beta   90.00
_cell.angle_gamma   90.00
#
_symmetry.space_group_name_H-M   'P 1'
#
loop_
_entity.id
_entity.type
_entity.pdbx_description
1 polymer ?
#
loop_
_entity_poly.entity_id
_entity_poly.type
_entity_poly.pdbx_seq_one_letter_code
_entity_poly.pdbx_strand_id
1 'polypeptide(L)'
;MHIDYSAQPEAPLQPSLRSNPAYAALAEQYDDVERRIARIENGIERPDGLPLSALKLQRSGLREDLARQVRKAEGGCCNCGNNCSR
;
A
#
# COMPACT_ATOMS: atom_id res chain seq x y z
N MET A 1 -24.42 -9.14 0.34
CA MET A 1 -23.38 -8.19 -0.10
C MET A 1 -22.04 -8.80 0.25
N HIS A 2 -21.46 -9.57 -0.66
CA HIS A 2 -20.19 -10.28 -0.46
C HIS A 2 -19.08 -9.35 -0.92
N ILE A 3 -18.30 -8.82 0.03
CA ILE A 3 -17.13 -8.01 -0.31
C ILE A 3 -16.06 -9.00 -0.73
N ASP A 4 -15.87 -9.12 -2.04
CA ASP A 4 -14.74 -9.80 -2.65
C ASP A 4 -13.48 -9.03 -2.23
N TYR A 5 -12.95 -9.39 -1.07
CA TYR A 5 -11.61 -9.03 -0.67
C TYR A 5 -10.69 -9.87 -1.55
N SER A 6 -10.51 -9.43 -2.80
CA SER A 6 -9.59 -10.06 -3.72
C SER A 6 -8.21 -9.95 -3.08
N ALA A 7 -7.76 -11.07 -2.50
CA ALA A 7 -6.36 -11.35 -2.26
C ALA A 7 -5.67 -11.26 -3.62
N GLN A 8 -5.24 -10.05 -3.99
CA GLN A 8 -4.41 -9.90 -5.16
C GLN A 8 -3.08 -10.58 -4.83
N PRO A 9 -2.65 -11.51 -5.69
CA PRO A 9 -1.43 -12.26 -5.47
C PRO A 9 -0.28 -11.27 -5.30
N GLU A 10 0.56 -11.58 -4.32
CA GLU A 10 1.74 -10.86 -3.92
C GLU A 10 2.67 -10.79 -5.13
N ALA A 11 2.50 -9.76 -5.96
CA ALA A 11 3.37 -9.56 -7.11
C ALA A 11 4.79 -9.42 -6.56
N PRO A 12 5.75 -10.23 -7.02
CA PRO A 12 7.08 -10.28 -6.43
C PRO A 12 7.68 -8.89 -6.48
N LEU A 13 7.96 -8.34 -5.31
CA LEU A 13 8.62 -7.04 -5.12
C LEU A 13 9.87 -7.01 -5.99
N GLN A 14 9.83 -6.24 -7.09
CA GLN A 14 10.95 -6.21 -8.03
C GLN A 14 12.21 -5.69 -7.32
N PRO A 15 13.37 -6.34 -7.46
CA PRO A 15 14.59 -5.98 -6.72
C PRO A 15 15.06 -4.54 -6.98
N SER A 16 14.73 -3.95 -8.12
CA SER A 16 15.05 -2.56 -8.49
C SER A 16 14.38 -1.51 -7.60
N LEU A 17 13.21 -1.81 -7.01
CA LEU A 17 12.48 -0.90 -6.13
C LEU A 17 13.10 -0.77 -4.74
N ARG A 18 13.91 -1.76 -4.35
CA ARG A 18 14.57 -1.80 -3.04
C ARG A 18 15.56 -0.65 -2.83
N SER A 19 16.05 -0.04 -3.92
CA SER A 19 16.94 1.12 -3.88
C SER A 19 16.20 2.47 -3.88
N ASN A 20 14.87 2.49 -4.01
CA ASN A 20 14.08 3.72 -4.00
C ASN A 20 13.62 4.04 -2.56
N PRO A 21 14.16 5.09 -1.91
CA PRO A 21 13.82 5.43 -0.53
C PRO A 21 12.34 5.75 -0.35
N ALA A 22 11.68 6.29 -1.38
CA ALA A 22 10.25 6.58 -1.33
C ALA A 22 9.40 5.29 -1.41
N TYR A 23 9.88 4.25 -2.10
CA TYR A 23 9.24 2.94 -2.08
C TYR A 23 9.40 2.25 -0.72
N ALA A 24 10.60 2.31 -0.14
CA ALA A 24 10.87 1.72 1.17
C ALA A 24 9.96 2.32 2.27
N ALA A 25 9.81 3.65 2.29
CA ALA A 25 8.92 4.32 3.24
C ALA A 25 7.44 3.90 3.06
N LEU A 26 6.96 3.79 1.81
CA LEU A 26 5.60 3.34 1.52
C LEU A 26 5.38 1.87 1.89
N ALA A 27 6.38 1.02 1.66
CA ALA A 27 6.31 -0.40 2.00
C ALA A 27 6.28 -0.60 3.53
N GLU A 28 7.05 0.18 4.28
CA GLU A 28 7.02 0.17 5.74
C GLU A 28 5.66 0.63 6.28
N GLN A 29 5.09 1.70 5.72
CA GLN A 29 3.73 2.14 6.08
C GLN A 29 2.67 1.10 5.74
N TYR A 30 2.81 0.42 4.60
CA TYR A 30 1.90 -0.66 4.21
C TYR A 30 1.95 -1.83 5.20
N ASP A 31 3.15 -2.25 5.60
CA ASP A 31 3.33 -3.33 6.58
C ASP A 31 2.75 -2.96 7.95
N ASP A 32 2.95 -1.72 8.42
CA ASP A 32 2.39 -1.28 9.71
C ASP A 32 0.85 -1.31 9.69
N VAL A 33 0.25 -0.83 8.59
CA VAL A 33 -1.21 -0.88 8.38
C VAL A 33 -1.72 -2.31 8.32
N GLU A 34 -1.07 -3.20 7.57
CA GLU A 34 -1.45 -4.62 7.49
C GLU A 34 -1.33 -5.31 8.85
N ARG A 35 -0.25 -5.04 9.59
CA ARG A 35 -0.05 -5.60 10.92
C ARG A 35 -1.14 -5.13 11.88
N ARG A 36 -1.55 -3.87 11.76
CA ARG A 36 -2.64 -3.29 12.56
C ARG A 36 -4.00 -3.88 12.18
N ILE A 37 -4.28 -4.03 10.88
CA ILE A 37 -5.46 -4.74 10.36
C ILE A 37 -5.50 -6.16 10.94
N ALA A 38 -4.40 -6.91 10.85
CA ALA A 38 -4.31 -8.27 11.36
C ALA A 38 -4.56 -8.35 12.89
N ARG A 39 -3.99 -7.41 13.67
CA ARG A 39 -4.27 -7.34 15.12
C ARG A 39 -5.74 -7.07 15.43
N ILE A 40 -6.37 -6.17 14.68
CA ILE A 40 -7.79 -5.83 14.85
C ILE A 40 -8.68 -7.00 14.42
N GLU A 41 -8.37 -7.66 13.30
CA GLU A 41 -9.11 -8.82 12.80
C GLU A 41 -9.00 -10.04 13.71
N ASN A 42 -7.84 -10.24 14.35
CA ASN A 42 -7.66 -11.27 15.39
C ASN A 42 -8.28 -10.88 16.74
N GLY A 43 -8.86 -9.69 16.88
CA GLY A 43 -9.43 -9.20 18.13
C GLY A 43 -8.40 -8.88 19.22
N ILE A 44 -7.12 -8.74 18.84
CA ILE A 44 -6.01 -8.37 19.75
C ILE A 44 -6.07 -6.88 20.06
N GLU A 45 -6.48 -6.05 19.10
CA GLU A 45 -6.57 -4.60 19.22
C GLU A 45 -7.99 -4.13 18.89
N ARG A 46 -8.56 -3.21 19.68
CA ARG A 46 -9.84 -2.58 19.34
C ARG A 46 -9.59 -1.46 18.34
N PRO A 47 -10.48 -1.27 17.34
CA PRO A 47 -10.42 -0.12 16.44
C PRO A 47 -10.82 1.15 17.22
N ASP A 48 -9.89 1.68 18.00
CA ASP A 48 -10.08 2.87 18.81
C ASP A 48 -9.94 4.10 17.91
N GLY A 49 -11.08 4.56 17.38
CA GLY A 49 -11.18 5.77 16.55
C GLY A 49 -10.97 5.59 15.05
N LEU A 50 -10.38 4.48 14.58
CA LEU A 50 -10.22 4.19 13.16
C LEU A 50 -10.83 2.83 12.78
N PRO A 51 -11.94 2.79 12.03
CA PRO A 51 -12.59 1.53 11.69
C PRO A 51 -11.70 0.68 10.78
N LEU A 52 -11.83 -0.65 10.89
CA LEU A 52 -11.11 -1.60 10.04
C LEU A 52 -11.29 -1.28 8.54
N SER A 53 -12.47 -0.81 8.15
CA SER A 53 -12.76 -0.36 6.78
C SER A 53 -11.88 0.82 6.33
N ALA A 54 -11.57 1.77 7.23
CA ALA A 54 -10.68 2.88 6.93
C ALA A 54 -9.22 2.41 6.80
N LEU A 55 -8.79 1.47 7.64
CA LEU A 55 -7.46 0.85 7.50
C LEU A 55 -7.34 0.10 6.16
N LYS A 56 -8.35 -0.67 5.76
CA LYS A 56 -8.39 -1.36 4.45
C LYS A 56 -8.37 -0.37 3.28
N LEU A 57 -8.99 0.79 3.42
CA LEU A 57 -8.91 1.87 2.43
C LEU A 57 -7.49 2.45 2.35
N GLN A 58 -6.87 2.74 3.49
CA GLN A 58 -5.48 3.23 3.56
C GLN A 58 -4.50 2.23 2.93
N ARG A 59 -4.69 0.94 3.23
CA ARG A 59 -3.95 -0.19 2.66
C ARG A 59 -4.05 -0.27 1.14
N SER A 60 -5.25 0.00 0.61
CA SER A 60 -5.49 0.03 -0.83
C SER A 60 -4.78 1.23 -1.49
N GLY A 61 -4.87 2.41 -0.89
CA GLY A 61 -4.16 3.61 -1.36
C GLY A 61 -2.64 3.43 -1.36
N LEU A 62 -2.08 2.87 -0.29
CA LEU A 62 -0.65 2.56 -0.19
C LEU A 62 -0.21 1.56 -1.27
N ARG A 63 -1.04 0.56 -1.59
CA ARG A 63 -0.76 -0.38 -2.69
C ARG A 63 -0.74 0.33 -4.04
N GLU A 64 -1.66 1.26 -4.28
CA GLU A 64 -1.66 2.08 -5.49
C GLU A 64 -0.44 2.99 -5.57
N ASP A 65 0.00 3.58 -4.46
CA ASP A 65 1.24 4.35 -4.37
C ASP A 65 2.48 3.48 -4.66
N LEU A 66 2.56 2.28 -4.09
CA LEU A 66 3.62 1.32 -4.41
C LEU A 66 3.63 0.99 -5.91
N ALA A 67 2.45 0.72 -6.50
CA ALA A 67 2.33 0.47 -7.94
C ALA A 67 2.72 1.70 -8.79
N ARG A 68 2.44 2.92 -8.33
CA ARG A 68 2.93 4.17 -8.96
C ARG A 68 4.45 4.23 -8.92
N GLN A 69 5.07 3.91 -7.80
CA GLN A 69 6.53 3.92 -7.65
C GLN A 69 7.20 2.83 -8.50
N VAL A 70 6.58 1.66 -8.62
CA VAL A 70 7.02 0.58 -9.52
C VAL A 70 7.07 1.10 -10.96
N ARG A 71 5.95 1.64 -11.46
CA ARG A 71 5.87 2.20 -12.81
C ARG A 71 6.87 3.33 -13.04
N LYS A 72 7.07 4.20 -12.04
CA LYS A 72 8.05 5.29 -12.08
C LYS A 72 9.48 4.76 -12.18
N ALA A 73 9.82 3.73 -11.41
CA ALA A 73 11.15 3.10 -11.44
C ALA A 73 11.41 2.35 -12.76
N GLU A 74 10.37 1.80 -13.38
CA GLU A 74 10.42 1.15 -14.70
C GLU A 74 10.49 2.13 -15.88
N GLY A 75 10.56 3.45 -15.61
CA GLY A 75 10.62 4.48 -16.66
C GLY A 75 9.26 4.80 -17.30
N GLY A 76 8.18 4.22 -16.78
CA GLY A 76 6.82 4.59 -17.14
C GLY A 76 6.53 5.99 -16.63
N CYS A 77 6.33 6.95 -17.55
CA CYS A 77 5.82 8.27 -17.23
C CYS A 77 4.60 8.12 -16.32
N CYS A 78 4.72 8.58 -15.08
CA CYS A 78 3.62 8.64 -14.15
C CYS A 78 2.57 9.52 -14.85
N ASN A 79 1.41 8.98 -15.23
CA ASN A 79 0.30 9.74 -15.84
C ASN A 79 -0.35 10.69 -14.80
N CYS A 80 0.49 11.38 -14.04
CA CYS A 80 0.25 12.31 -12.97
C CYS A 80 0.34 13.72 -13.55
N GLY A 81 -0.44 14.00 -14.61
CA GLY A 81 -0.70 15.32 -15.20
C GLY A 81 0.25 16.48 -14.86
N ASN A 82 1.56 16.31 -15.08
CA ASN A 82 2.59 17.34 -14.93
C ASN A 82 3.09 17.73 -13.51
N ASN A 83 3.05 16.85 -12.50
CA ASN A 83 3.53 17.21 -11.14
C ASN A 83 4.66 16.32 -10.55
N CYS A 84 5.40 15.56 -11.37
CA CYS A 84 6.49 14.71 -10.88
C CYS A 84 7.87 15.39 -10.79
N SER A 85 7.93 16.73 -10.86
CA SER A 85 9.19 17.49 -10.81
C SER A 85 9.04 18.76 -9.97
N ARG A 86 9.20 18.64 -8.65
CA ARG A 86 10.04 19.54 -7.86
C ARG A 86 10.37 18.95 -6.50
#